data_AF-A0AAW0A7F5-F1
#
_entry.id   AF-A0AAW0A7F5-F1
#
_cell.length_a   1.000
_cell.length_b   1.000
_cell.length_c   1.000
_cell.angle_alpha   90.00
_cell.angle_beta   90.00
_cell.angle_gamma   90.00
#
_symmetry.space_group_name_H-M   'P 1'
#
loop_
_entity.id
_entity.type
_entity.pdbx_description
1 polymer ?
#
loop_
_entity_poly.entity_id
_entity_poly.type
_entity_poly.pdbx_seq_one_letter_code
_entity_poly.pdbx_strand_id
1 'polypeptide(L)'
;MHPALTDENLKKLPLTLRTLALEAYQGSRTALQEIGDLLSRRDIKVDRPLFLPIVFQNLRAPIQPEECLLHHPRAIAARLVLHFPEFINKGPREAFVEIWPRYWRWFQIFNPIDTLDPENQQRSLISLVLFLLEIFEDFRNPTSIAIVRTPELRIYVCRLWKLLPPTHIHDPSYTTIFKGIWAFLRYSCGLDESAPRGPDFDELQEFIDGAGGVADFAALVIRYIALFSGGRQQDVWPLESLFSLLGHIDTGDGHFRAEIISRGVVQLVVTALAAFQNLTVGTPFTCGLILIYSLLRTRPVYPWVKEAVKAGFLPSLMHYSMRREALNEPELLVEVIALLASSCNYPSVLRRLGASMARSGEIMDGPQFQHCPFRAPWLKFTATLSAHLSALNKFEASAPVTERACDNLDVGESPLMVLFLMKWRQCGKIQDKITFRRCAACKCMYYCSHTCQRQDWAGGSHRDECGMLRNIRLGML
;
A
#
# COMPACT_ATOMS: atom_id res chain seq x y z
N MET A 1 -26.99 -23.85 -9.00
CA MET A 1 -28.01 -22.86 -9.38
C MET A 1 -28.80 -22.49 -8.15
N HIS A 2 -28.40 -21.37 -7.56
CA HIS A 2 -29.07 -20.77 -6.41
C HIS A 2 -30.57 -20.55 -6.71
N PRO A 3 -31.49 -20.81 -5.75
CA PRO A 3 -32.94 -20.70 -5.98
C PRO A 3 -33.40 -19.33 -6.50
N ALA A 4 -32.73 -18.25 -6.09
CA ALA A 4 -33.04 -16.89 -6.56
C ALA A 4 -32.76 -16.64 -8.06
N LEU A 5 -32.08 -17.56 -8.73
CA LEU A 5 -31.74 -17.48 -10.16
C LEU A 5 -32.67 -18.34 -11.04
N THR A 6 -33.66 -18.98 -10.41
CA THR A 6 -34.67 -19.81 -11.10
C THR A 6 -35.85 -18.97 -11.55
N ASP A 7 -36.54 -19.40 -12.60
CA ASP A 7 -37.79 -18.81 -13.08
C ASP A 7 -38.92 -18.85 -12.04
N GLU A 8 -38.88 -19.79 -11.09
CA GLU A 8 -39.77 -19.81 -9.92
C GLU A 8 -39.75 -18.49 -9.14
N ASN A 9 -38.59 -17.81 -9.08
CA ASN A 9 -38.49 -16.52 -8.40
C ASN A 9 -39.27 -15.42 -9.13
N LEU A 10 -39.46 -15.53 -10.45
CA LEU A 10 -40.27 -14.60 -11.25
C LEU A 10 -41.77 -14.71 -10.94
N LYS A 11 -42.23 -15.87 -10.42
CA LYS A 11 -43.64 -16.04 -10.03
C LYS A 11 -44.04 -15.14 -8.86
N LYS A 12 -43.08 -14.61 -8.11
CA LYS A 12 -43.33 -13.65 -7.02
C LYS A 12 -43.64 -12.24 -7.52
N LEU A 13 -43.40 -11.95 -8.80
CA LEU A 13 -43.74 -10.66 -9.40
C LEU A 13 -45.26 -10.51 -9.55
N PRO A 14 -45.79 -9.27 -9.50
CA PRO A 14 -47.17 -8.96 -9.89
C PRO A 14 -47.50 -9.53 -11.27
N LEU A 15 -48.75 -9.96 -11.48
CA LEU A 15 -49.16 -10.64 -12.72
C LEU A 15 -48.81 -9.84 -13.99
N THR A 16 -48.98 -8.51 -13.94
CA THR A 16 -48.66 -7.58 -15.04
C THR A 16 -47.18 -7.58 -15.41
N LEU A 17 -46.28 -7.76 -14.43
CA LEU A 17 -44.84 -7.80 -14.65
C LEU A 17 -44.33 -9.20 -14.93
N ARG A 18 -45.07 -10.23 -14.49
CA ARG A 18 -44.68 -11.63 -14.67
C ARG A 18 -44.61 -12.02 -16.14
N THR A 19 -45.60 -11.63 -16.95
CA THR A 19 -45.61 -11.93 -18.39
C THR A 19 -44.39 -11.31 -19.06
N LEU A 20 -44.14 -10.02 -18.81
CA LEU A 20 -42.98 -9.30 -19.32
C LEU A 20 -41.65 -9.93 -18.87
N ALA A 21 -41.56 -10.30 -17.59
CA ALA A 21 -40.39 -10.95 -17.01
C ALA A 21 -40.09 -12.32 -17.63
N LEU A 22 -41.12 -13.12 -17.92
CA LEU A 22 -40.97 -14.43 -18.56
C LEU A 22 -40.54 -14.30 -20.02
N GLU A 23 -41.08 -13.33 -20.75
CA GLU A 23 -40.63 -13.02 -22.12
C GLU A 23 -39.16 -12.58 -22.14
N ALA A 24 -38.76 -11.70 -21.22
CA ALA A 24 -37.37 -11.29 -21.07
C ALA A 24 -36.45 -12.45 -20.65
N TYR A 25 -36.92 -13.34 -19.76
CA TYR A 25 -36.20 -14.56 -19.37
C TYR A 25 -35.95 -15.49 -20.57
N GLN A 26 -36.88 -15.53 -21.53
CA GLN A 26 -36.74 -16.26 -22.79
C GLN A 26 -35.87 -15.55 -23.83
N GLY A 27 -35.35 -14.35 -23.53
CA GLY A 27 -34.46 -13.59 -24.40
C GLY A 27 -35.15 -12.56 -25.29
N SER A 28 -36.41 -12.20 -25.01
CA SER A 28 -37.09 -11.13 -25.73
C SER A 28 -36.39 -9.78 -25.50
N ARG A 29 -35.88 -9.19 -26.58
CA ARG A 29 -35.20 -7.89 -26.56
C ARG A 29 -36.11 -6.77 -26.06
N THR A 30 -37.31 -6.68 -26.62
CA THR A 30 -38.29 -5.64 -26.29
C THR A 30 -38.65 -5.73 -24.81
N ALA A 31 -38.89 -6.94 -24.29
CA ALA A 31 -39.19 -7.14 -22.88
C ALA A 31 -38.03 -6.74 -21.97
N LEU A 32 -36.78 -7.04 -22.34
CA LEU A 32 -35.60 -6.59 -21.58
C LEU A 32 -35.46 -5.06 -21.55
N GLN A 33 -35.76 -4.39 -22.66
CA GLN A 33 -35.75 -2.92 -22.74
C GLN A 33 -36.84 -2.32 -21.86
N GLU A 34 -38.06 -2.84 -21.97
CA GLU A 34 -39.18 -2.39 -21.13
C GLU A 34 -38.91 -2.60 -19.64
N ILE A 35 -38.28 -3.72 -19.26
CA ILE A 35 -37.85 -3.94 -17.87
C ILE A 35 -36.79 -2.91 -17.46
N GLY A 36 -35.83 -2.58 -18.31
CA GLY A 36 -34.84 -1.54 -18.02
C GLY A 36 -35.46 -0.15 -17.83
N ASP A 37 -36.37 0.22 -18.71
CA ASP A 37 -37.11 1.48 -18.61
C ASP A 37 -37.97 1.51 -17.35
N LEU A 38 -38.59 0.38 -17.00
CA LEU A 38 -39.38 0.19 -15.80
C LEU A 38 -38.52 0.37 -14.54
N LEU A 39 -37.41 -0.35 -14.44
CA LEU A 39 -36.51 -0.27 -13.28
C LEU A 39 -35.87 1.12 -13.10
N SER A 40 -35.74 1.89 -14.19
CA SER A 40 -35.28 3.28 -14.17
C SER A 40 -36.25 4.24 -13.49
N ARG A 41 -37.54 3.89 -13.40
CA ARG A 41 -38.55 4.75 -12.76
C ARG A 41 -38.49 4.61 -11.24
N ARG A 42 -38.45 5.74 -10.54
CA ARG A 42 -38.32 5.80 -9.06
C ARG A 42 -39.60 5.41 -8.31
N ASP A 43 -40.75 5.44 -8.97
CA ASP A 43 -42.07 5.19 -8.38
C ASP A 43 -42.42 3.70 -8.24
N ILE A 44 -41.63 2.82 -8.85
CA ILE A 44 -41.91 1.38 -8.87
C ILE A 44 -41.42 0.71 -7.59
N LYS A 45 -42.37 0.33 -6.75
CA LYS A 45 -42.16 -0.43 -5.50
C LYS A 45 -42.07 -1.94 -5.76
N VAL A 46 -41.18 -2.37 -6.64
CA VAL A 46 -40.93 -3.79 -6.89
C VAL A 46 -39.56 -4.16 -6.35
N ASP A 47 -39.47 -5.32 -5.72
CA ASP A 47 -38.21 -5.87 -5.23
C ASP A 47 -37.33 -6.28 -6.41
N ARG A 48 -36.36 -5.43 -6.74
CA ARG A 48 -35.47 -5.58 -7.91
C ARG A 48 -34.76 -6.94 -7.98
N PRO A 49 -34.27 -7.54 -6.87
CA PRO A 49 -33.75 -8.91 -6.85
C PRO A 49 -34.64 -9.98 -7.48
N LEU A 50 -35.96 -9.78 -7.56
CA LEU A 50 -36.85 -10.73 -8.22
C LEU A 50 -36.55 -10.88 -9.72
N PHE A 51 -35.92 -9.91 -10.38
CA PHE A 51 -35.55 -9.99 -11.79
C PHE A 51 -34.16 -10.62 -12.04
N LEU A 52 -33.42 -11.04 -11.00
CA LEU A 52 -32.13 -11.74 -11.15
C LEU A 52 -32.14 -12.97 -12.07
N PRO A 53 -33.21 -13.80 -12.12
CA PRO A 53 -33.26 -14.93 -13.06
C PRO A 53 -33.14 -14.49 -14.53
N ILE A 54 -33.71 -13.34 -14.88
CA ILE A 54 -33.69 -12.80 -16.24
C ILE A 54 -32.25 -12.47 -16.64
N VAL A 55 -31.55 -11.75 -15.77
CA VAL A 55 -30.13 -11.42 -15.94
C VAL A 55 -29.33 -12.72 -16.11
N PHE A 56 -29.46 -13.64 -15.15
CA PHE A 56 -28.67 -14.88 -15.15
C PHE A 56 -28.87 -15.71 -16.43
N GLN A 57 -30.13 -15.90 -16.83
CA GLN A 57 -30.47 -16.70 -17.99
C GLN A 57 -29.94 -16.08 -19.29
N ASN A 58 -30.05 -14.76 -19.43
CA ASN A 58 -29.55 -14.07 -20.62
C ASN A 58 -28.02 -14.01 -20.68
N LEU A 59 -27.32 -14.01 -19.54
CA LEU A 59 -25.85 -14.05 -19.51
C LEU A 59 -25.27 -15.48 -19.60
N ARG A 60 -26.10 -16.52 -19.69
CA ARG A 60 -25.65 -17.93 -19.64
C ARG A 60 -24.88 -18.39 -20.87
N ALA A 61 -25.27 -17.93 -22.05
CA ALA A 61 -24.67 -18.38 -23.30
C ALA A 61 -23.29 -17.76 -23.54
N PRO A 62 -22.33 -18.50 -24.11
CA PRO A 62 -21.01 -17.97 -24.43
C PRO A 62 -21.13 -16.81 -25.42
N ILE A 63 -20.32 -15.77 -25.23
CA ILE A 63 -20.25 -14.66 -26.17
C ILE A 63 -19.61 -15.13 -27.48
N GLN A 64 -20.28 -14.84 -28.59
CA GLN A 64 -19.71 -14.98 -29.93
C GLN A 64 -19.03 -13.66 -30.32
N PRO A 65 -17.76 -13.68 -30.80
CA PRO A 65 -17.02 -12.46 -31.15
C PRO A 65 -17.67 -11.56 -32.21
N GLU A 66 -18.59 -12.11 -33.00
CA GLU A 66 -19.20 -11.47 -34.18
C GLU A 66 -20.56 -10.80 -33.89
N GLU A 67 -21.13 -10.97 -32.69
CA GLU A 67 -22.41 -10.36 -32.34
C GLU A 67 -22.28 -8.83 -32.27
N CYS A 68 -23.13 -8.08 -32.99
CA CYS A 68 -23.22 -6.62 -32.84
C CYS A 68 -23.69 -6.27 -31.42
N LEU A 69 -22.73 -6.03 -30.52
CA LEU A 69 -22.91 -6.03 -29.07
C LEU A 69 -23.91 -4.97 -28.58
N LEU A 70 -24.13 -3.87 -29.31
CA LEU A 70 -24.96 -2.76 -28.81
C LEU A 70 -26.47 -3.07 -28.79
N HIS A 71 -26.93 -4.05 -29.57
CA HIS A 71 -28.36 -4.34 -29.74
C HIS A 71 -28.76 -5.75 -29.34
N HIS A 72 -27.79 -6.55 -28.88
CA HIS A 72 -28.02 -7.92 -28.49
C HIS A 72 -28.76 -7.98 -27.13
N PRO A 73 -29.78 -8.83 -26.94
CA PRO A 73 -30.51 -8.99 -25.67
C PRO A 73 -29.58 -9.13 -24.46
N ARG A 74 -28.47 -9.86 -24.62
CA ARG A 74 -27.48 -10.09 -23.55
C ARG A 74 -26.75 -8.82 -23.13
N ALA A 75 -26.50 -7.91 -24.05
CA ALA A 75 -25.92 -6.61 -23.74
C ALA A 75 -26.86 -5.76 -22.91
N ILE A 76 -28.16 -5.81 -23.23
CA ILE A 76 -29.20 -5.14 -22.46
C ILE A 76 -29.27 -5.76 -21.06
N ALA A 77 -29.26 -7.09 -20.95
CA ALA A 77 -29.23 -7.78 -19.66
C ALA A 77 -27.98 -7.43 -18.82
N ALA A 78 -26.79 -7.33 -19.43
CA ALA A 78 -25.58 -6.89 -18.74
C ALA A 78 -25.69 -5.44 -18.27
N ARG A 79 -26.27 -4.55 -19.09
CA ARG A 79 -26.55 -3.15 -18.72
C ARG A 79 -27.53 -3.04 -17.56
N LEU A 80 -28.53 -3.93 -17.47
CA LEU A 80 -29.46 -3.95 -16.32
C LEU A 80 -28.70 -4.13 -15.00
N VAL A 81 -27.70 -5.01 -14.95
CA VAL A 81 -26.89 -5.19 -13.73
C VAL A 81 -26.05 -3.95 -13.44
N LEU A 82 -25.45 -3.34 -14.47
CA LEU A 82 -24.61 -2.14 -14.32
C LEU A 82 -25.39 -0.90 -13.86
N HIS A 83 -26.62 -0.73 -14.32
CA HIS A 83 -27.42 0.46 -14.03
C HIS A 83 -28.24 0.35 -12.73
N PHE A 84 -28.47 -0.86 -12.22
CA PHE A 84 -29.30 -1.09 -11.03
C PHE A 84 -28.48 -1.79 -9.95
N PRO A 85 -27.71 -1.04 -9.14
CA PRO A 85 -26.90 -1.63 -8.08
C PRO A 85 -27.74 -2.52 -7.16
N GLU A 86 -29.01 -2.19 -6.90
CA GLU A 86 -29.87 -2.92 -5.96
C GLU A 86 -30.07 -4.40 -6.27
N PHE A 87 -29.82 -4.84 -7.51
CA PHE A 87 -29.72 -6.27 -7.80
C PHE A 87 -28.71 -6.96 -6.88
N ILE A 88 -27.63 -6.25 -6.57
CA ILE A 88 -26.49 -6.69 -5.80
C ILE A 88 -26.75 -6.46 -4.31
N ASN A 89 -27.06 -5.24 -3.88
CA ASN A 89 -27.16 -4.91 -2.46
C ASN A 89 -28.35 -5.63 -1.79
N LYS A 90 -29.40 -5.96 -2.54
CA LYS A 90 -30.59 -6.65 -2.02
C LYS A 90 -30.69 -8.11 -2.46
N GLY A 91 -29.87 -8.54 -3.41
CA GLY A 91 -29.85 -9.92 -3.87
C GLY A 91 -29.17 -10.85 -2.86
N PRO A 92 -29.49 -12.15 -2.89
CA PRO A 92 -28.79 -13.13 -2.06
C PRO A 92 -27.32 -13.23 -2.52
N ARG A 93 -26.39 -12.93 -1.62
CA ARG A 93 -24.95 -12.86 -1.90
C ARG A 93 -24.41 -14.17 -2.51
N GLU A 94 -24.91 -15.31 -2.05
CA GLU A 94 -24.52 -16.64 -2.52
C GLU A 94 -24.85 -16.86 -4.01
N ALA A 95 -25.91 -16.21 -4.51
CA ALA A 95 -26.27 -16.27 -5.93
C ALA A 95 -25.26 -15.52 -6.81
N PHE A 96 -24.59 -14.50 -6.26
CA PHE A 96 -23.61 -13.71 -7.01
C PHE A 96 -22.37 -14.49 -7.38
N VAL A 97 -21.98 -15.51 -6.60
CA VAL A 97 -20.89 -16.42 -6.99
C VAL A 97 -21.16 -17.05 -8.36
N GLU A 98 -22.42 -17.39 -8.65
CA GLU A 98 -22.80 -17.99 -9.93
C GLU A 98 -23.01 -16.95 -11.04
N ILE A 99 -23.49 -15.74 -10.71
CA ILE A 99 -23.71 -14.67 -11.70
C ILE A 99 -22.38 -14.04 -12.12
N TRP A 100 -21.47 -13.82 -11.17
CA TRP A 100 -20.32 -12.95 -11.33
C TRP A 100 -19.40 -13.32 -12.51
N PRO A 101 -18.96 -14.58 -12.71
CA PRO A 101 -18.09 -14.91 -13.84
C PRO A 101 -18.74 -14.60 -15.20
N ARG A 102 -20.06 -14.73 -15.30
CA ARG A 102 -20.81 -14.42 -16.52
C ARG A 102 -20.90 -12.92 -16.71
N TYR A 103 -21.28 -12.21 -15.66
CA TYR A 103 -21.36 -10.75 -15.66
C TYR A 103 -20.01 -10.11 -15.99
N TRP A 104 -18.93 -10.56 -15.35
CA TRP A 104 -17.57 -10.06 -15.56
C TRP A 104 -17.14 -10.16 -17.02
N ARG A 105 -17.41 -11.29 -17.66
CA ARG A 105 -17.08 -11.49 -19.08
C ARG A 105 -17.79 -10.48 -19.98
N TRP A 106 -19.04 -10.14 -19.67
CA TRP A 106 -19.76 -9.08 -20.39
C TRP A 106 -19.23 -7.69 -20.05
N PHE A 107 -18.88 -7.45 -18.79
CA PHE A 107 -18.25 -6.20 -18.35
C PHE A 107 -16.94 -5.92 -19.11
N GLN A 108 -16.07 -6.94 -19.24
CA GLN A 108 -14.81 -6.85 -19.99
C GLN A 108 -15.04 -6.47 -21.45
N ILE A 109 -16.11 -6.99 -22.07
CA ILE A 109 -16.44 -6.69 -23.46
C ILE A 109 -16.95 -5.27 -23.65
N PHE A 110 -17.79 -4.80 -22.74
CA PHE A 110 -18.27 -3.43 -22.83
C PHE A 110 -17.19 -2.41 -22.50
N ASN A 111 -16.09 -2.82 -21.84
CA ASN A 111 -15.01 -2.00 -21.30
C ASN A 111 -15.35 -0.50 -21.38
N PRO A 112 -16.27 -0.04 -20.52
CA PRO A 112 -16.91 1.25 -20.70
C PRO A 112 -15.91 2.41 -20.61
N ILE A 113 -14.73 2.16 -20.03
CA ILE A 113 -13.68 3.14 -19.82
C ILE A 113 -13.13 3.69 -21.13
N ASP A 114 -12.97 2.85 -22.16
CA ASP A 114 -12.34 3.30 -23.41
C ASP A 114 -13.38 3.74 -24.46
N THR A 115 -14.66 3.42 -24.25
CA THR A 115 -15.70 3.56 -25.28
C THR A 115 -16.84 4.53 -24.95
N LEU A 116 -17.09 4.84 -23.67
CA LEU A 116 -18.10 5.81 -23.29
C LEU A 116 -17.57 7.24 -23.36
N ASP A 117 -18.44 8.24 -23.48
CA ASP A 117 -18.06 9.62 -23.22
C ASP A 117 -17.69 9.83 -21.74
N PRO A 118 -16.88 10.84 -21.39
CA PRO A 118 -16.37 11.03 -20.03
C PRO A 118 -17.44 11.07 -18.92
N GLU A 119 -18.64 11.58 -19.21
CA GLU A 119 -19.74 11.66 -18.23
C GLU A 119 -20.34 10.27 -17.96
N ASN A 120 -20.61 9.51 -19.02
CA ASN A 120 -21.14 8.15 -18.89
C ASN A 120 -20.11 7.15 -18.40
N GLN A 121 -18.82 7.35 -18.71
CA GLN A 121 -17.71 6.67 -18.04
C GLN A 121 -17.89 6.85 -16.55
N GLN A 122 -17.78 8.10 -16.06
CA GLN A 122 -17.80 8.41 -14.63
C GLN A 122 -19.02 7.81 -13.91
N ARG A 123 -20.22 7.87 -14.47
CA ARG A 123 -21.41 7.23 -13.85
C ARG A 123 -21.27 5.71 -13.73
N SER A 124 -20.87 5.05 -14.80
CA SER A 124 -20.66 3.59 -14.81
C SER A 124 -19.55 3.18 -13.84
N LEU A 125 -18.51 4.01 -13.73
CA LEU A 125 -17.41 3.83 -12.78
C LEU A 125 -17.87 3.96 -11.33
N ILE A 126 -18.67 4.99 -11.02
CA ILE A 126 -19.25 5.18 -9.68
C ILE A 126 -20.10 3.96 -9.32
N SER A 127 -20.97 3.50 -10.21
CA SER A 127 -21.80 2.32 -9.98
C SER A 127 -20.96 1.06 -9.69
N LEU A 128 -19.89 0.82 -10.46
CA LEU A 128 -19.00 -0.32 -10.22
C LEU A 128 -18.29 -0.22 -8.86
N VAL A 129 -17.81 0.96 -8.47
CA VAL A 129 -17.12 1.10 -7.18
C VAL A 129 -18.09 0.98 -6.00
N LEU A 130 -19.30 1.55 -6.12
CA LEU A 130 -20.37 1.36 -5.13
C LEU A 130 -20.74 -0.13 -5.00
N PHE A 131 -20.79 -0.85 -6.13
CA PHE A 131 -20.96 -2.30 -6.14
C PHE A 131 -19.83 -3.02 -5.38
N LEU A 132 -18.58 -2.67 -5.67
CA LEU A 132 -17.42 -3.27 -5.02
C LEU A 132 -17.47 -3.02 -3.50
N LEU A 133 -17.77 -1.79 -3.07
CA LEU A 133 -17.92 -1.43 -1.65
C LEU A 133 -18.86 -2.34 -0.88
N GLU A 134 -20.05 -2.57 -1.41
CA GLU A 134 -21.09 -3.34 -0.71
C GLU A 134 -20.78 -4.82 -0.61
N ILE A 135 -20.06 -5.35 -1.61
CA ILE A 135 -19.49 -6.70 -1.54
C ILE A 135 -18.40 -6.76 -0.47
N PHE A 136 -17.62 -5.69 -0.35
CA PHE A 136 -16.49 -5.62 0.57
C PHE A 136 -16.87 -5.26 2.00
N GLU A 137 -18.10 -4.87 2.30
CA GLU A 137 -18.52 -4.72 3.70
C GLU A 137 -18.41 -6.04 4.51
N ASP A 138 -18.42 -7.20 3.84
CA ASP A 138 -18.26 -8.52 4.47
C ASP A 138 -17.16 -9.32 3.78
N PHE A 139 -15.91 -8.96 4.04
CA PHE A 139 -14.71 -9.59 3.47
C PHE A 139 -14.55 -11.09 3.80
N ARG A 140 -15.31 -11.62 4.77
CA ARG A 140 -15.32 -13.05 5.11
C ARG A 140 -16.25 -13.85 4.22
N ASN A 141 -17.07 -13.18 3.40
CA ASN A 141 -18.00 -13.84 2.51
C ASN A 141 -17.23 -14.52 1.36
N PRO A 142 -17.43 -15.84 1.12
CA PRO A 142 -16.84 -16.56 0.00
C PRO A 142 -17.05 -15.88 -1.37
N THR A 143 -18.16 -15.16 -1.52
CA THR A 143 -18.49 -14.37 -2.71
C THR A 143 -17.50 -13.25 -2.94
N SER A 144 -17.17 -12.47 -1.92
CA SER A 144 -16.22 -11.36 -2.00
C SER A 144 -14.83 -11.87 -2.38
N ILE A 145 -14.44 -13.03 -1.85
CA ILE A 145 -13.18 -13.71 -2.20
C ILE A 145 -13.14 -14.09 -3.68
N ALA A 146 -14.21 -14.72 -4.18
CA ALA A 146 -14.30 -15.14 -5.57
C ALA A 146 -14.28 -13.94 -6.54
N ILE A 147 -14.95 -12.85 -6.17
CA ILE A 147 -14.99 -11.62 -6.95
C ILE A 147 -13.61 -10.98 -7.01
N VAL A 148 -12.92 -10.81 -5.89
CA VAL A 148 -11.58 -10.20 -5.87
C VAL A 148 -10.57 -10.99 -6.70
N ARG A 149 -10.65 -12.32 -6.64
CA ARG A 149 -9.75 -13.20 -7.39
C ARG A 149 -10.06 -13.28 -8.88
N THR A 150 -11.02 -12.50 -9.35
CA THR A 150 -11.37 -12.48 -10.77
C THR A 150 -10.24 -11.84 -11.55
N PRO A 151 -9.67 -12.55 -12.55
CA PRO A 151 -8.59 -12.01 -13.38
C PRO A 151 -8.98 -10.68 -14.02
N GLU A 152 -7.99 -9.80 -14.14
CA GLU A 152 -8.09 -8.45 -14.69
C GLU A 152 -8.95 -7.47 -13.88
N LEU A 153 -9.71 -7.89 -12.87
CA LEU A 153 -10.53 -6.95 -12.07
C LEU A 153 -9.67 -5.85 -11.46
N ARG A 154 -8.44 -6.18 -11.04
CA ARG A 154 -7.47 -5.21 -10.49
C ARG A 154 -6.99 -4.21 -11.53
N ILE A 155 -6.80 -4.64 -12.79
CA ILE A 155 -6.50 -3.76 -13.94
C ILE A 155 -7.60 -2.70 -14.04
N TYR A 156 -8.85 -3.14 -14.05
CA TYR A 156 -10.00 -2.23 -14.13
C TYR A 156 -10.05 -1.29 -12.93
N VAL A 157 -9.98 -1.80 -11.70
CA VAL A 157 -10.02 -0.95 -10.49
C VAL A 157 -8.89 0.08 -10.48
N CYS A 158 -7.69 -0.26 -10.96
CA CYS A 158 -6.59 0.71 -11.04
C CYS A 158 -6.83 1.77 -12.13
N ARG A 159 -7.39 1.39 -13.29
CA ARG A 159 -7.84 2.36 -14.31
C ARG A 159 -8.88 3.31 -13.75
N LEU A 160 -9.85 2.80 -12.99
CA LEU A 160 -10.84 3.61 -12.28
C LEU A 160 -10.16 4.62 -11.36
N TRP A 161 -9.22 4.13 -10.55
CA TRP A 161 -8.49 4.97 -9.61
C TRP A 161 -7.70 6.09 -10.32
N LYS A 162 -7.10 5.80 -11.48
CA LYS A 162 -6.39 6.79 -12.31
C LYS A 162 -7.31 7.93 -12.76
N LEU A 163 -8.55 7.59 -13.14
CA LEU A 163 -9.57 8.51 -13.66
C LEU A 163 -10.21 9.39 -12.58
N LEU A 164 -10.09 9.02 -11.30
CA LEU A 164 -10.68 9.83 -10.23
C LEU A 164 -9.96 11.18 -10.09
N PRO A 165 -10.66 12.32 -10.27
CA PRO A 165 -10.06 13.63 -10.17
C PRO A 165 -9.67 13.95 -8.71
N PRO A 166 -8.42 14.34 -8.44
CA PRO A 166 -7.95 14.75 -7.12
C PRO A 166 -8.79 15.84 -6.44
N THR A 167 -9.36 16.74 -7.24
CA THR A 167 -10.15 17.89 -6.77
C THR A 167 -11.44 17.49 -6.04
N HIS A 168 -11.94 16.27 -6.28
CA HIS A 168 -13.19 15.79 -5.69
C HIS A 168 -12.98 14.99 -4.41
N ILE A 169 -11.76 14.91 -3.87
CA ILE A 169 -11.47 14.11 -2.67
C ILE A 169 -12.28 14.54 -1.42
N HIS A 170 -12.76 15.79 -1.41
CA HIS A 170 -13.60 16.34 -0.34
C HIS A 170 -15.09 16.11 -0.55
N ASP A 171 -15.51 15.60 -1.71
CA ASP A 171 -16.88 15.21 -1.96
C ASP A 171 -17.15 13.87 -1.25
N PRO A 172 -18.17 13.79 -0.37
CA PRO A 172 -18.52 12.55 0.34
C PRO A 172 -18.74 11.36 -0.60
N SER A 173 -19.28 11.60 -1.80
CA SER A 173 -19.53 10.57 -2.80
C SER A 173 -18.22 9.93 -3.27
N TYR A 174 -17.18 10.75 -3.47
CA TYR A 174 -15.86 10.30 -3.88
C TYR A 174 -15.09 9.68 -2.72
N THR A 175 -15.29 10.17 -1.49
CA THR A 175 -14.71 9.54 -0.30
C THR A 175 -15.15 8.09 -0.19
N THR A 176 -16.44 7.82 -0.41
CA THR A 176 -17.00 6.47 -0.47
C THR A 176 -16.31 5.65 -1.57
N ILE A 177 -16.20 6.17 -2.79
CA ILE A 177 -15.52 5.50 -3.90
C ILE A 177 -14.07 5.17 -3.56
N PHE A 178 -13.32 6.11 -2.97
CA PHE A 178 -11.96 5.84 -2.50
C PHE A 178 -11.94 4.73 -1.47
N LYS A 179 -12.86 4.74 -0.49
CA LYS A 179 -12.99 3.64 0.48
C LYS A 179 -13.18 2.30 -0.22
N GLY A 180 -13.90 2.26 -1.34
CA GLY A 180 -14.14 1.06 -2.13
C GLY A 180 -12.90 0.53 -2.81
N ILE A 181 -12.21 1.41 -3.51
CA ILE A 181 -10.95 1.09 -4.18
C ILE A 181 -9.92 0.62 -3.15
N TRP A 182 -9.87 1.27 -1.98
CA TRP A 182 -8.93 0.91 -0.91
C TRP A 182 -9.29 -0.40 -0.23
N ALA A 183 -10.57 -0.63 0.09
CA ALA A 183 -11.08 -1.90 0.57
C ALA A 183 -10.70 -3.04 -0.38
N PHE A 184 -10.91 -2.82 -1.69
CA PHE A 184 -10.54 -3.76 -2.73
C PHE A 184 -9.03 -4.01 -2.77
N LEU A 185 -8.19 -2.96 -2.80
CA LEU A 185 -6.73 -3.06 -2.83
C LEU A 185 -6.20 -3.81 -1.60
N ARG A 186 -6.68 -3.43 -0.41
CA ARG A 186 -6.30 -4.05 0.86
C ARG A 186 -6.57 -5.54 0.85
N TYR A 187 -7.77 -5.93 0.40
CA TYR A 187 -8.16 -7.32 0.37
C TYR A 187 -7.46 -8.11 -0.75
N SER A 188 -7.34 -7.51 -1.94
CA SER A 188 -6.63 -8.10 -3.08
C SER A 188 -5.16 -8.36 -2.79
N CYS A 189 -4.54 -7.56 -1.93
CA CYS A 189 -3.16 -7.73 -1.52
C CYS A 189 -2.99 -8.56 -0.25
N GLY A 190 -4.04 -9.23 0.24
CA GLY A 190 -3.95 -10.09 1.44
C GLY A 190 -3.57 -9.33 2.72
N LEU A 191 -3.85 -8.03 2.81
CA LEU A 191 -3.52 -7.19 3.97
C LEU A 191 -4.48 -7.38 5.16
N ASP A 192 -5.47 -8.25 5.01
CA ASP A 192 -6.35 -8.66 6.10
C ASP A 192 -5.70 -9.86 6.79
N GLU A 193 -5.52 -9.81 8.11
CA GLU A 193 -4.93 -10.91 8.91
C GLU A 193 -5.72 -12.23 8.74
N SER A 194 -6.98 -12.15 8.31
CA SER A 194 -7.80 -13.32 8.00
C SER A 194 -7.57 -13.90 6.59
N ALA A 195 -6.86 -13.19 5.71
CA ALA A 195 -6.52 -13.67 4.39
C ALA A 195 -5.36 -14.69 4.47
N PRO A 196 -5.54 -15.93 4.00
CA PRO A 196 -4.59 -17.01 4.25
C PRO A 196 -3.24 -16.88 3.52
N ARG A 197 -2.99 -15.83 2.71
CA ARG A 197 -1.73 -15.60 1.96
C ARG A 197 -1.53 -14.11 1.66
N GLY A 198 -0.27 -13.67 1.61
CA GLY A 198 0.12 -12.39 1.01
C GLY A 198 -0.16 -12.37 -0.51
N PRO A 199 -0.02 -11.20 -1.16
CA PRO A 199 -0.35 -11.07 -2.57
C PRO A 199 0.52 -12.00 -3.42
N ASP A 200 -0.08 -12.62 -4.43
CA ASP A 200 0.71 -13.23 -5.50
C ASP A 200 1.35 -12.10 -6.33
N PHE A 201 2.55 -12.32 -6.86
CA PHE A 201 3.24 -11.33 -7.70
C PHE A 201 2.37 -10.92 -8.91
N ASP A 202 1.60 -11.87 -9.44
CA ASP A 202 0.67 -11.67 -10.54
C ASP A 202 -0.41 -10.62 -10.19
N GLU A 203 -0.83 -10.52 -8.93
CA GLU A 203 -1.87 -9.58 -8.49
C GLU A 203 -1.36 -8.13 -8.49
N LEU A 204 -0.10 -7.91 -8.13
CA LEU A 204 0.55 -6.61 -8.22
C LEU A 204 0.71 -6.16 -9.68
N GLN A 205 1.11 -7.10 -10.55
CA GLN A 205 1.28 -6.80 -11.97
C GLN A 205 -0.03 -6.31 -12.61
N GLU A 206 -1.18 -6.87 -12.24
CA GLU A 206 -2.48 -6.36 -12.71
C GLU A 206 -2.73 -4.90 -12.30
N PHE A 207 -2.35 -4.47 -11.09
CA PHE A 207 -2.47 -3.07 -10.70
C PHE A 207 -1.54 -2.17 -11.51
N ILE A 208 -0.30 -2.62 -11.74
CA ILE A 208 0.69 -1.93 -12.57
C ILE A 208 0.16 -1.77 -14.00
N ASP A 209 -0.35 -2.84 -14.60
CA ASP A 209 -0.90 -2.84 -15.96
C ASP A 209 -2.14 -1.94 -16.06
N GLY A 210 -3.01 -1.97 -15.05
CA GLY A 210 -4.17 -1.08 -14.96
C GLY A 210 -3.80 0.39 -14.87
N ALA A 211 -2.70 0.72 -14.20
CA ALA A 211 -2.21 2.08 -14.16
C ALA A 211 -1.59 2.55 -15.48
N GLY A 212 -1.11 1.63 -16.33
CA GLY A 212 -0.33 1.92 -17.53
C GLY A 212 1.18 1.66 -17.38
N GLY A 213 1.58 0.87 -16.38
CA GLY A 213 2.96 0.53 -16.09
C GLY A 213 3.45 1.07 -14.73
N VAL A 214 4.67 0.68 -14.36
CA VAL A 214 5.24 0.92 -13.01
C VAL A 214 5.31 2.42 -12.69
N ALA A 215 5.74 3.24 -13.66
CA ALA A 215 5.85 4.68 -13.51
C ALA A 215 4.50 5.36 -13.25
N ASP A 216 3.47 4.96 -13.98
CA ASP A 216 2.12 5.52 -13.82
C ASP A 216 1.49 5.07 -12.50
N PHE A 217 1.70 3.82 -12.10
CA PHE A 217 1.21 3.32 -10.82
C PHE A 217 1.89 4.04 -9.65
N ALA A 218 3.20 4.23 -9.71
CA ALA A 218 3.94 5.00 -8.72
C ALA A 218 3.46 6.46 -8.67
N ALA A 219 3.26 7.10 -9.83
CA ALA A 219 2.72 8.46 -9.89
C ALA A 219 1.33 8.55 -9.24
N LEU A 220 0.47 7.55 -9.47
CA LEU A 220 -0.87 7.46 -8.91
C LEU A 220 -0.82 7.38 -7.38
N VAL A 221 -0.05 6.43 -6.82
CA VAL A 221 0.16 6.29 -5.38
C VAL A 221 0.67 7.59 -4.75
N ILE A 222 1.72 8.17 -5.33
CA ILE A 222 2.37 9.39 -4.82
C ILE A 222 1.41 10.56 -4.79
N ARG A 223 0.62 10.72 -5.86
CA ARG A 223 -0.44 11.73 -5.95
C ARG A 223 -1.41 11.62 -4.78
N TYR A 224 -1.86 10.42 -4.45
CA TYR A 224 -2.82 10.22 -3.35
C TYR A 224 -2.20 10.41 -1.97
N ILE A 225 -0.96 9.95 -1.75
CA ILE A 225 -0.26 10.27 -0.49
C ILE A 225 -0.18 11.78 -0.32
N ALA A 226 0.24 12.52 -1.35
CA ALA A 226 0.35 13.97 -1.30
C ALA A 226 -0.99 14.66 -0.98
N LEU A 227 -2.09 14.19 -1.59
CA LEU A 227 -3.43 14.73 -1.35
C LEU A 227 -3.86 14.60 0.12
N PHE A 228 -3.60 13.45 0.73
CA PHE A 228 -4.02 13.20 2.10
C PHE A 228 -3.03 13.71 3.15
N SER A 229 -1.77 14.00 2.77
CA SER A 229 -0.72 14.47 3.69
C SER A 229 -0.96 15.89 4.25
N GLY A 230 -1.91 16.64 3.67
CA GLY A 230 -2.16 18.05 4.00
C GLY A 230 -2.78 18.34 5.38
N GLY A 231 -2.99 17.33 6.24
CA GLY A 231 -3.31 17.50 7.67
C GLY A 231 -4.67 18.12 8.02
N ARG A 232 -5.51 18.47 7.03
CA ARG A 232 -6.83 19.07 7.27
C ARG A 232 -7.95 18.05 7.50
N GLN A 233 -7.67 16.76 7.37
CA GLN A 233 -8.71 15.73 7.35
C GLN A 233 -8.84 15.02 8.70
N GLN A 234 -10.09 14.86 9.15
CA GLN A 234 -10.47 13.96 10.24
C GLN A 234 -10.38 12.48 9.81
N ASP A 235 -10.39 12.20 8.50
CA ASP A 235 -10.35 10.84 7.96
C ASP A 235 -8.93 10.48 7.49
N VAL A 236 -8.15 9.87 8.39
CA VAL A 236 -6.78 9.38 8.13
C VAL A 236 -6.73 7.97 7.54
N TRP A 237 -7.87 7.30 7.49
CA TRP A 237 -7.98 5.90 7.06
C TRP A 237 -7.45 5.63 5.63
N PRO A 238 -7.62 6.53 4.64
CA PRO A 238 -7.03 6.33 3.31
C PRO A 238 -5.50 6.27 3.34
N LEU A 239 -4.85 7.08 4.19
CA LEU A 239 -3.38 7.07 4.32
C LEU A 239 -2.87 5.83 5.04
N GLU A 240 -3.56 5.39 6.09
CA GLU A 240 -3.25 4.12 6.76
C GLU A 240 -3.26 2.96 5.75
N SER A 241 -4.32 2.88 4.95
CA SER A 241 -4.49 1.84 3.93
C SER A 241 -3.41 1.92 2.84
N LEU A 242 -3.07 3.13 2.39
CA LEU A 242 -1.99 3.39 1.45
C LEU A 242 -0.63 2.95 2.00
N PHE A 243 -0.32 3.29 3.24
CA PHE A 243 0.94 2.92 3.86
C PHE A 243 1.06 1.42 4.09
N SER A 244 -0.03 0.77 4.51
CA SER A 244 -0.08 -0.68 4.64
C SER A 244 0.13 -1.36 3.29
N LEU A 245 -0.56 -0.90 2.24
CA LEU A 245 -0.40 -1.41 0.88
C LEU A 245 1.05 -1.29 0.40
N LEU A 246 1.66 -0.12 0.55
CA LEU A 246 3.04 0.08 0.15
C LEU A 246 4.02 -0.76 0.96
N GLY A 247 3.80 -0.92 2.27
CA GLY A 247 4.62 -1.79 3.10
C GLY A 247 4.67 -3.23 2.58
N HIS A 248 3.56 -3.72 2.02
CA HIS A 248 3.48 -5.08 1.46
C HIS A 248 4.06 -5.15 0.04
N ILE A 249 3.68 -4.22 -0.84
CA ILE A 249 4.20 -4.17 -2.22
C ILE A 249 5.72 -4.04 -2.23
N ASP A 250 6.26 -3.24 -1.32
CA ASP A 250 7.69 -2.99 -1.20
C ASP A 250 8.47 -4.31 -1.12
N THR A 251 7.96 -5.34 -0.45
CA THR A 251 8.66 -6.62 -0.26
C THR A 251 8.84 -7.45 -1.53
N GLY A 252 8.05 -7.20 -2.58
CA GLY A 252 8.03 -8.01 -3.80
C GLY A 252 8.84 -7.44 -4.96
N ASP A 253 8.59 -6.18 -5.34
CA ASP A 253 9.08 -5.61 -6.61
C ASP A 253 10.09 -4.47 -6.42
N GLY A 254 11.36 -4.75 -6.72
CA GLY A 254 12.45 -3.78 -6.67
C GLY A 254 12.30 -2.61 -7.66
N HIS A 255 11.62 -2.81 -8.81
CA HIS A 255 11.42 -1.76 -9.81
C HIS A 255 10.38 -0.74 -9.34
N PHE A 256 9.21 -1.20 -8.88
CA PHE A 256 8.21 -0.31 -8.32
C PHE A 256 8.73 0.47 -7.11
N ARG A 257 9.45 -0.21 -6.21
CA ARG A 257 10.14 0.43 -5.08
C ARG A 257 11.08 1.54 -5.53
N ALA A 258 11.97 1.26 -6.48
CA ALA A 258 12.91 2.26 -7.01
C ALA A 258 12.16 3.48 -7.61
N GLU A 259 11.06 3.22 -8.30
CA GLU A 259 10.23 4.25 -8.92
C GLU A 259 9.55 5.17 -7.88
N ILE A 260 8.89 4.63 -6.86
CA ILE A 260 8.26 5.47 -5.80
C ILE A 260 9.30 6.27 -5.02
N ILE A 261 10.49 5.69 -4.78
CA ILE A 261 11.61 6.37 -4.14
C ILE A 261 12.09 7.54 -5.00
N SER A 262 12.27 7.33 -6.31
CA SER A 262 12.69 8.40 -7.24
C SER A 262 11.71 9.59 -7.27
N ARG A 263 10.45 9.35 -6.90
CA ARG A 263 9.36 10.33 -6.82
C ARG A 263 9.20 10.99 -5.45
N GLY A 264 10.13 10.76 -4.53
CA GLY A 264 10.14 11.43 -3.22
C GLY A 264 9.10 10.90 -2.23
N VAL A 265 8.75 9.61 -2.32
CA VAL A 265 7.82 8.97 -1.35
C VAL A 265 8.29 9.15 0.09
N VAL A 266 9.61 9.12 0.33
CA VAL A 266 10.20 9.25 1.67
C VAL A 266 9.86 10.62 2.26
N GLN A 267 10.09 11.70 1.53
CA GLN A 267 9.72 13.05 1.98
C GLN A 267 8.22 13.16 2.23
N LEU A 268 7.38 12.63 1.34
CA LEU A 268 5.92 12.72 1.47
C LEU A 268 5.39 11.99 2.70
N VAL A 269 5.80 10.74 2.90
CA VAL A 269 5.35 9.94 4.05
C VAL A 269 5.82 10.59 5.36
N VAL A 270 7.06 11.08 5.43
CA VAL A 270 7.53 11.79 6.64
C VAL A 270 6.74 13.08 6.89
N THR A 271 6.39 13.82 5.84
CA THR A 271 5.56 15.02 5.96
C THR A 271 4.16 14.67 6.48
N ALA A 272 3.58 13.57 6.00
CA ALA A 272 2.30 13.05 6.51
C ALA A 272 2.40 12.67 7.99
N LEU A 273 3.45 11.93 8.38
CA LEU A 273 3.71 11.55 9.78
C LEU A 273 3.84 12.79 10.68
N ALA A 274 4.49 13.85 10.19
CA ALA A 274 4.61 15.11 10.91
C ALA A 274 3.25 15.79 11.10
N ALA A 275 2.39 15.79 10.07
CA ALA A 275 1.03 16.32 10.17
C ALA A 275 0.16 15.52 11.17
N PHE A 276 0.43 14.24 11.35
CA PHE A 276 -0.30 13.35 12.25
C PHE A 276 0.12 13.45 13.72
N GLN A 277 1.19 14.18 14.04
CA GLN A 277 1.70 14.36 15.40
C GLN A 277 0.67 14.97 16.38
N ASN A 278 -0.41 15.58 15.87
CA ASN A 278 -1.49 16.14 16.70
C ASN A 278 -2.78 15.31 16.70
N LEU A 279 -2.86 14.25 15.90
CA LEU A 279 -4.05 13.40 15.81
C LEU A 279 -4.04 12.30 16.86
N THR A 280 -5.19 12.00 17.45
CA THR A 280 -5.36 10.94 18.45
C THR A 280 -5.31 9.52 17.86
N VAL A 281 -5.27 9.38 16.53
CA VAL A 281 -5.27 8.08 15.85
C VAL A 281 -3.82 7.62 15.64
N GLY A 282 -3.41 6.54 16.32
CA GLY A 282 -2.04 6.00 16.21
C GLY A 282 -1.78 5.14 14.98
N THR A 283 -2.79 4.47 14.43
CA THR A 283 -2.62 3.45 13.36
C THR A 283 -1.96 3.98 12.08
N PRO A 284 -2.35 5.14 11.50
CA PRO A 284 -1.69 5.68 10.32
C PRO A 284 -0.22 5.99 10.56
N PHE A 285 0.13 6.41 11.79
CA PHE A 285 1.52 6.67 12.13
C PHE A 285 2.32 5.37 12.14
N THR A 286 1.79 4.31 12.78
CA THR A 286 2.44 2.99 12.79
C THR A 286 2.66 2.47 11.37
N CYS A 287 1.64 2.48 10.52
CA CYS A 287 1.76 2.04 9.13
C CYS A 287 2.78 2.89 8.34
N GLY A 288 2.78 4.21 8.53
CA GLY A 288 3.76 5.08 7.88
C GLY A 288 5.18 4.85 8.39
N LEU A 289 5.35 4.52 9.67
CA LEU A 289 6.64 4.17 10.26
C LEU A 289 7.17 2.85 9.71
N ILE A 290 6.31 1.83 9.58
CA ILE A 290 6.64 0.54 8.94
C ILE A 290 7.09 0.78 7.49
N LEU A 291 6.33 1.59 6.73
CA LEU A 291 6.69 1.93 5.36
C LEU A 291 8.04 2.65 5.29
N ILE A 292 8.26 3.70 6.10
CA ILE A 292 9.54 4.39 6.13
C ILE A 292 10.67 3.44 6.50
N TYR A 293 10.50 2.61 7.52
CA TYR A 293 11.50 1.63 7.91
C TYR A 293 11.86 0.68 6.75
N SER A 294 10.85 0.15 6.04
CA SER A 294 11.05 -0.72 4.88
C SER A 294 11.81 -0.02 3.76
N LEU A 295 11.40 1.21 3.42
CA LEU A 295 12.06 2.04 2.40
C LEU A 295 13.51 2.36 2.78
N LEU A 296 13.76 2.74 4.03
CA LEU A 296 15.08 3.11 4.52
C LEU A 296 16.04 1.91 4.58
N ARG A 297 15.55 0.67 4.65
CA ARG A 297 16.39 -0.54 4.55
C ARG A 297 16.84 -0.85 3.14
N THR A 298 16.22 -0.23 2.13
CA THR A 298 16.61 -0.40 0.73
C THR A 298 18.00 0.16 0.49
N ARG A 299 18.86 -0.61 -0.18
CA ARG A 299 20.17 -0.14 -0.57
C ARG A 299 20.09 0.73 -1.84
N PRO A 300 20.87 1.82 -1.92
CA PRO A 300 21.71 2.38 -0.86
C PRO A 300 20.86 3.07 0.23
N VAL A 301 21.13 2.80 1.51
CA VAL A 301 20.35 3.31 2.66
C VAL A 301 20.50 4.82 2.87
N TYR A 302 21.71 5.35 2.64
CA TYR A 302 22.08 6.70 3.07
C TYR A 302 21.34 7.87 2.38
N PRO A 303 20.96 7.83 1.09
CA PRO A 303 20.22 8.93 0.46
C PRO A 303 18.83 9.09 1.09
N TRP A 304 18.17 7.97 1.40
CA TRP A 304 16.81 7.94 1.93
C TRP A 304 16.78 8.37 3.39
N VAL A 305 17.74 7.95 4.20
CA VAL A 305 17.85 8.42 5.59
C VAL A 305 18.10 9.93 5.61
N LYS A 306 18.99 10.43 4.73
CA LYS A 306 19.26 11.86 4.59
C LYS A 306 17.99 12.64 4.23
N GLU A 307 17.16 12.12 3.32
CA GLU A 307 15.90 12.71 2.90
C GLU A 307 14.85 12.69 4.03
N ALA A 308 14.66 11.54 4.69
CA ALA A 308 13.73 11.40 5.81
C ALA A 308 14.05 12.37 6.94
N VAL A 309 15.32 12.47 7.35
CA VAL A 309 15.75 13.41 8.40
C VAL A 309 15.54 14.86 7.96
N LYS A 310 15.80 15.19 6.69
CA LYS A 310 15.53 16.53 6.14
C LYS A 310 14.03 16.87 6.22
N ALA A 311 13.16 15.89 5.98
CA ALA A 311 11.71 16.04 6.01
C ALA A 311 11.11 16.11 7.43
N GLY A 312 11.91 15.96 8.49
CA GLY A 312 11.42 16.04 9.88
C GLY A 312 11.07 14.69 10.50
N PHE A 313 11.68 13.60 10.03
CA PHE A 313 11.42 12.26 10.55
C PHE A 313 11.77 12.12 12.03
N LEU A 314 12.90 12.69 12.46
CA LEU A 314 13.40 12.52 13.83
C LEU A 314 12.50 13.18 14.90
N PRO A 315 12.04 14.44 14.75
CA PRO A 315 11.02 14.99 15.64
C PRO A 315 9.71 14.18 15.63
N SER A 316 9.28 13.70 14.45
CA SER A 316 8.05 12.89 14.33
C SER A 316 8.14 11.59 15.10
N LEU A 317 9.28 10.89 14.98
CA LEU A 317 9.57 9.67 15.72
C LEU A 317 9.52 9.90 17.23
N MET A 318 10.09 11.01 17.70
CA MET A 318 10.09 11.38 19.11
C MET A 318 8.68 11.67 19.63
N HIS A 319 7.90 12.47 18.93
CA HIS A 319 6.52 12.75 19.30
C HIS A 319 5.68 11.47 19.38
N TYR A 320 5.82 10.58 18.40
CA TYR A 320 5.11 9.30 18.43
C TYR A 320 5.56 8.39 19.57
N SER A 321 6.86 8.32 19.88
CA SER A 321 7.37 7.47 20.95
C SER A 321 6.79 7.77 22.33
N MET A 322 6.33 9.00 22.57
CA MET A 322 5.70 9.41 23.82
C MET A 322 4.20 9.05 23.91
N ARG A 323 3.61 8.57 22.82
CA ARG A 323 2.20 8.19 22.78
C ARG A 323 1.97 6.79 23.33
N ARG A 324 0.73 6.51 23.75
CA ARG A 324 0.35 5.21 24.30
C ARG A 324 0.45 4.10 23.25
N GLU A 325 0.15 4.38 22.00
CA GLU A 325 0.16 3.41 20.90
C GLU A 325 1.58 2.92 20.59
N ALA A 326 2.59 3.77 20.78
CA ALA A 326 3.99 3.36 20.64
C ALA A 326 4.40 2.29 21.65
N LEU A 327 3.69 2.16 22.77
CA LEU A 327 3.92 1.09 23.75
C LEU A 327 3.46 -0.27 23.26
N ASN A 328 2.64 -0.33 22.21
CA ASN A 328 2.21 -1.60 21.61
C ASN A 328 3.26 -2.17 20.66
N GLU A 329 4.14 -1.34 20.08
CA GLU A 329 5.15 -1.72 19.08
C GLU A 329 6.55 -1.14 19.40
N PRO A 330 7.09 -1.32 20.63
CA PRO A 330 8.38 -0.73 21.02
C PRO A 330 9.54 -1.29 20.19
N GLU A 331 9.42 -2.49 19.64
CA GLU A 331 10.43 -3.14 18.81
C GLU A 331 10.66 -2.37 17.51
N LEU A 332 9.60 -1.92 16.83
CA LEU A 332 9.69 -1.14 15.60
C LEU A 332 10.48 0.16 15.82
N LEU A 333 10.24 0.83 16.95
CA LEU A 333 10.96 2.04 17.34
C LEU A 333 12.46 1.77 17.57
N VAL A 334 12.79 0.68 18.27
CA VAL A 334 14.18 0.25 18.46
C VAL A 334 14.83 -0.03 17.11
N GLU A 335 14.09 -0.67 16.19
CA GLU A 335 14.60 -0.98 14.86
C GLU A 335 14.93 0.24 14.02
N VAL A 336 14.00 1.21 14.00
CA VAL A 336 14.20 2.48 13.30
C VAL A 336 15.42 3.22 13.87
N ILE A 337 15.60 3.26 15.19
CA ILE A 337 16.74 3.93 15.80
C ILE A 337 18.06 3.26 15.47
N ALA A 338 18.10 1.93 15.46
CA ALA A 338 19.31 1.22 15.09
C ALA A 338 19.65 1.44 13.61
N LEU A 339 18.65 1.48 12.73
CA LEU A 339 18.86 1.86 11.32
C LEU A 339 19.46 3.26 11.20
N LEU A 340 18.93 4.24 11.94
CA LEU A 340 19.49 5.60 11.98
C LEU A 340 20.92 5.62 12.54
N ALA A 341 21.19 4.85 13.60
CA ALA A 341 22.52 4.73 14.21
C ALA A 341 23.55 4.17 13.22
N SER A 342 23.19 3.13 12.46
CA SER A 342 24.06 2.56 11.42
C SER A 342 24.36 3.54 10.29
N SER A 343 23.45 4.49 10.06
CA SER A 343 23.62 5.53 9.04
C SER A 343 24.51 6.70 9.51
N CYS A 344 24.91 6.74 10.78
CA CYS A 344 25.83 7.76 11.31
C CYS A 344 27.26 7.67 10.75
N ASN A 345 27.59 6.62 9.99
CA ASN A 345 28.87 6.53 9.29
C ASN A 345 28.96 7.41 8.03
N TYR A 346 27.82 7.92 7.55
CA TYR A 346 27.79 8.81 6.40
C TYR A 346 27.81 10.27 6.88
N PRO A 347 28.86 11.07 6.58
CA PRO A 347 28.97 12.45 7.08
C PRO A 347 27.76 13.32 6.72
N SER A 348 27.18 13.12 5.53
CA SER A 348 26.00 13.88 5.10
C SER A 348 24.72 13.56 5.88
N VAL A 349 24.56 12.31 6.34
CA VAL A 349 23.47 11.90 7.24
C VAL A 349 23.76 12.40 8.65
N LEU A 350 24.99 12.19 9.13
CA LEU A 350 25.46 12.58 10.45
C LEU A 350 25.23 14.07 10.75
N ARG A 351 25.62 14.96 9.83
CA ARG A 351 25.38 16.42 9.98
C ARG A 351 23.89 16.75 10.08
N ARG A 352 23.03 16.07 9.29
CA ARG A 352 21.58 16.30 9.33
C ARG A 352 20.95 15.79 10.61
N LEU A 353 21.37 14.62 11.07
CA LEU A 353 20.93 14.08 12.36
C LEU A 353 21.34 15.01 13.49
N GLY A 354 22.58 15.50 13.52
CA GLY A 354 23.03 16.48 14.50
C GLY A 354 22.18 17.76 14.50
N ALA A 355 21.93 18.34 13.32
CA ALA A 355 21.08 19.52 13.20
C ALA A 355 19.61 19.25 13.62
N SER A 356 19.10 18.04 13.34
CA SER A 356 17.74 17.66 13.74
C SER A 356 17.62 17.40 15.24
N MET A 357 18.63 16.79 15.86
CA MET A 357 18.69 16.53 17.30
C MET A 357 18.65 17.83 18.11
N ALA A 358 19.36 18.86 17.65
CA ALA A 358 19.35 20.17 18.33
C ALA A 358 17.93 20.75 18.45
N ARG A 359 17.04 20.48 17.49
CA ARG A 359 15.63 20.91 17.52
C ARG A 359 14.74 20.04 18.42
N SER A 360 15.18 18.82 18.76
CA SER A 360 14.42 17.88 19.58
C SER A 360 14.77 17.95 21.07
N GLY A 361 15.66 18.88 21.49
CA GLY A 361 16.08 19.08 22.87
C GLY A 361 14.91 19.20 23.85
N GLU A 362 13.98 20.11 23.56
CA GLU A 362 12.81 20.40 24.41
C GLU A 362 11.93 19.18 24.64
N ILE A 363 11.79 18.30 23.63
CA ILE A 363 11.00 17.08 23.72
C ILE A 363 11.64 16.08 24.71
N MET A 364 12.97 15.99 24.72
CA MET A 364 13.71 15.04 25.56
C MET A 364 13.68 15.41 27.05
N ASP A 365 13.59 16.69 27.37
CA ASP A 365 13.56 17.18 28.75
C ASP A 365 12.17 17.05 29.39
N GLY A 366 11.14 16.75 28.59
CA GLY A 366 9.77 16.56 29.07
C GLY A 366 9.61 15.34 29.99
N PRO A 367 8.74 15.40 31.02
CA PRO A 367 8.53 14.31 31.96
C PRO A 367 7.97 13.04 31.30
N GLN A 368 7.21 13.19 30.21
CA GLN A 368 6.68 12.05 29.45
C GLN A 368 7.79 11.20 28.84
N PHE A 369 8.85 11.83 28.33
CA PHE A 369 9.97 11.12 27.74
C PHE A 369 10.81 10.37 28.79
N GLN A 370 10.90 10.91 30.02
CA GLN A 370 11.67 10.27 31.12
C GLN A 370 11.15 8.87 31.47
N HIS A 371 9.85 8.63 31.30
CA HIS A 371 9.21 7.34 31.58
C HIS A 371 8.93 6.51 30.32
N CYS A 372 9.29 7.00 29.14
CA CYS A 372 9.06 6.31 27.88
C CYS A 372 10.04 5.12 27.73
N PRO A 373 9.57 3.90 27.37
CA PRO A 373 10.45 2.75 27.10
C PRO A 373 11.49 3.01 26.01
N PHE A 374 11.18 3.93 25.10
CA PHE A 374 12.07 4.36 24.02
C PHE A 374 13.30 5.15 24.50
N ARG A 375 13.27 5.68 25.73
CA ARG A 375 14.35 6.52 26.28
C ARG A 375 15.70 5.82 26.27
N ALA A 376 15.78 4.57 26.70
CA ALA A 376 17.06 3.86 26.79
C ALA A 376 17.69 3.62 25.39
N PRO A 377 16.97 3.07 24.38
CA PRO A 377 17.43 3.02 23.00
C PRO A 377 17.85 4.39 22.45
N TRP A 378 17.07 5.43 22.73
CA TRP A 378 17.35 6.78 22.29
C TRP A 378 18.64 7.35 22.88
N LEU A 379 18.87 7.24 24.19
CA LEU A 379 20.10 7.70 24.84
C LEU A 379 21.36 7.00 24.29
N LYS A 380 21.24 5.71 23.96
CA LYS A 380 22.33 4.98 23.30
C LYS A 380 22.60 5.54 21.90
N PHE A 381 21.55 5.85 21.15
CA PHE A 381 21.67 6.47 19.83
C PHE A 381 22.29 7.87 19.90
N THR A 382 21.85 8.73 20.81
CA THR A 382 22.40 10.09 20.95
C THR A 382 23.87 10.09 21.39
N ALA A 383 24.27 9.16 22.27
CA ALA A 383 25.67 8.97 22.62
C ALA A 383 26.50 8.56 21.39
N THR A 384 25.99 7.62 20.58
CA THR A 384 26.64 7.18 19.33
C THR A 384 26.77 8.34 18.35
N LEU A 385 25.68 9.06 18.11
CA LEU A 385 25.65 10.23 17.23
C LEU A 385 26.65 11.30 17.67
N SER A 386 26.72 11.60 18.97
CA SER A 386 27.62 12.61 19.52
C SER A 386 29.09 12.22 19.36
N ALA A 387 29.43 10.95 19.59
CA ALA A 387 30.77 10.43 19.37
C ALA A 387 31.18 10.54 17.88
N HIS A 388 30.26 10.19 16.96
CA HIS A 388 30.49 10.31 15.53
C HIS A 388 30.65 11.78 15.09
N LEU A 389 29.79 12.69 15.56
CA LEU A 389 29.89 14.12 15.27
C LEU A 389 31.22 14.70 15.76
N SER A 390 31.66 14.32 16.96
CA SER A 390 32.97 14.73 17.49
C SER A 390 34.12 14.26 16.60
N ALA A 391 34.10 12.99 16.18
CA ALA A 391 35.11 12.45 15.26
C ALA A 391 35.09 13.15 13.89
N LEU A 392 33.91 13.46 13.34
CA LEU A 392 33.76 14.21 12.09
C LEU A 392 34.30 15.65 12.22
N ASN A 393 34.00 16.33 13.32
CA ASN A 393 34.48 17.70 13.55
C ASN A 393 36.02 17.73 13.67
N LYS A 394 36.64 16.75 14.33
CA LYS A 394 38.10 16.59 14.35
C LYS A 394 38.67 16.41 12.93
N PHE A 395 38.04 15.55 12.13
CA PHE A 395 38.43 15.32 10.74
C PHE A 395 38.38 16.60 9.90
N GLU A 396 37.28 17.35 9.98
CA GLU A 396 37.07 18.60 9.24
C GLU A 396 38.03 19.71 9.69
N ALA A 397 38.40 19.73 10.97
CA ALA A 397 39.41 20.63 11.51
C ALA A 397 40.85 20.25 11.10
N SER A 398 41.03 19.28 10.19
CA SER A 398 42.33 18.72 9.79
C SER A 398 43.16 18.18 10.96
N ALA A 399 42.51 17.87 12.10
CA ALA A 399 43.18 17.20 13.19
C ALA A 399 43.47 15.75 12.79
N PRO A 400 44.59 15.16 13.23
CA PRO A 400 44.89 13.77 12.96
C PRO A 400 43.77 12.88 13.54
N VAL A 401 43.01 12.26 12.65
CA VAL A 401 41.95 11.33 13.03
C VAL A 401 42.58 9.99 13.32
N THR A 402 42.89 9.77 14.60
CA THR A 402 43.35 8.47 15.09
C THR A 402 42.18 7.51 15.26
N GLU A 403 40.95 8.00 15.39
CA GLU A 403 39.76 7.20 15.69
C GLU A 403 38.97 6.79 14.43
N ARG A 404 38.36 5.61 14.42
CA ARG A 404 37.46 5.16 13.35
C ARG A 404 36.31 4.34 13.91
N ALA A 405 35.15 4.40 13.26
CA ALA A 405 34.01 3.52 13.56
C ALA A 405 34.18 2.14 12.90
N CYS A 406 33.60 1.11 13.53
CA CYS A 406 33.48 -0.23 12.94
C CYS A 406 32.53 -0.23 11.74
N ASP A 407 32.96 -0.80 10.63
CA ASP A 407 32.20 -0.90 9.39
C ASP A 407 31.19 -2.07 9.40
N ASN A 408 31.17 -2.90 10.46
CA ASN A 408 30.08 -3.87 10.69
C ASN A 408 28.82 -3.14 11.17
N LEU A 409 28.06 -2.66 10.19
CA LEU A 409 26.82 -1.91 10.34
C LEU A 409 25.57 -2.75 10.10
N ASP A 410 25.75 -4.03 9.80
CA ASP A 410 24.66 -4.85 9.31
C ASP A 410 23.50 -4.92 10.32
N VAL A 411 22.38 -4.30 9.92
CA VAL A 411 21.04 -4.70 10.33
C VAL A 411 20.78 -5.98 9.53
N GLY A 412 21.29 -7.11 10.01
CA GLY A 412 20.94 -8.40 9.41
C GLY A 412 19.43 -8.50 9.22
N GLU A 413 18.96 -9.26 8.23
CA GLU A 413 17.54 -9.37 7.88
C GLU A 413 16.68 -9.46 9.15
N SER A 414 16.01 -8.35 9.52
CA SER A 414 15.16 -8.33 10.71
C SER A 414 14.06 -9.37 10.50
N PRO A 415 13.98 -10.39 11.36
CA PRO A 415 12.95 -11.41 11.28
C PRO A 415 11.72 -10.91 12.04
N LEU A 416 11.08 -9.85 11.55
CA LEU A 416 9.73 -9.49 11.99
C LEU A 416 8.69 -10.62 11.73
N MET A 417 9.12 -11.77 11.20
CA MET A 417 8.34 -13.01 11.16
C MET A 417 8.95 -14.25 11.87
N VAL A 418 10.15 -14.19 12.46
CA VAL A 418 10.68 -15.34 13.24
C VAL A 418 10.91 -14.91 14.68
N LEU A 419 9.91 -15.21 15.50
CA LEU A 419 9.86 -15.00 16.94
C LEU A 419 11.21 -15.27 17.63
N PHE A 420 11.63 -14.24 18.38
CA PHE A 420 12.42 -14.29 19.61
C PHE A 420 13.81 -14.96 19.55
N LEU A 421 14.85 -14.12 19.65
CA LEU A 421 16.23 -14.36 20.14
C LEU A 421 17.39 -14.07 19.16
N MET A 422 17.18 -13.36 18.05
CA MET A 422 18.30 -12.83 17.26
C MET A 422 18.77 -11.48 17.82
N LYS A 423 19.79 -11.55 18.67
CA LYS A 423 20.51 -10.42 19.28
C LYS A 423 21.00 -9.43 18.21
N TRP A 424 20.54 -8.19 18.29
CA TRP A 424 21.09 -7.00 17.61
C TRP A 424 22.61 -7.06 17.39
N ARG A 425 23.08 -7.07 16.12
CA ARG A 425 24.50 -7.26 15.75
C ARG A 425 25.22 -6.04 15.18
N GLN A 426 24.68 -4.84 15.32
CA GLN A 426 25.39 -3.63 14.91
C GLN A 426 26.50 -3.29 15.91
N CYS A 427 27.73 -3.14 15.42
CA CYS A 427 28.85 -2.78 16.28
C CYS A 427 28.95 -1.26 16.46
N GLY A 428 29.20 -0.52 15.38
CA GLY A 428 29.37 0.94 15.41
C GLY A 428 30.46 1.47 16.35
N LYS A 429 31.27 0.60 16.98
CA LYS A 429 32.23 1.01 18.00
C LYS A 429 33.29 1.92 17.39
N ILE A 430 33.55 3.06 18.03
CA ILE A 430 34.68 3.93 17.70
C ILE A 430 35.88 3.56 18.57
N GLN A 431 37.04 3.34 17.95
CA GLN A 431 38.32 3.10 18.63
C GLN A 431 39.47 3.69 17.81
N ASP A 432 40.71 3.64 18.31
CA ASP A 432 41.87 3.96 17.50
C ASP A 432 41.98 3.04 16.27
N LYS A 433 42.19 3.65 15.11
CA LYS A 433 42.34 3.05 13.78
C LYS A 433 43.39 1.94 13.74
N ILE A 434 44.43 2.03 14.57
CA ILE A 434 45.47 0.98 14.69
C ILE A 434 44.95 -0.32 15.31
N THR A 435 43.86 -0.24 16.08
CA THR A 435 43.24 -1.41 16.72
C THR A 435 42.26 -2.14 15.79
N PHE A 436 41.85 -1.49 14.69
CA PHE A 436 40.93 -2.09 13.73
C PHE A 436 41.63 -3.08 12.81
N ARG A 437 40.97 -4.21 12.60
CA ARG A 437 41.31 -5.17 11.56
C ARG A 437 40.78 -4.69 10.22
N ARG A 438 41.51 -4.94 9.15
CA ARG A 438 41.06 -4.64 7.78
C ARG A 438 40.65 -5.92 7.09
N CYS A 439 39.64 -5.85 6.21
CA CYS A 439 39.39 -6.96 5.30
C CYS A 439 40.65 -7.26 4.47
N ALA A 440 41.07 -8.53 4.44
CA ALA A 440 42.29 -8.94 3.75
C ALA A 440 42.22 -8.70 2.23
N ALA A 441 41.02 -8.78 1.64
CA ALA A 441 40.79 -8.62 0.22
C ALA A 441 40.71 -7.14 -0.20
N CYS A 442 39.65 -6.43 0.19
CA CYS A 442 39.46 -5.04 -0.24
C CYS A 442 40.38 -4.06 0.50
N LYS A 443 40.75 -4.34 1.77
CA LYS A 443 41.47 -3.42 2.68
C LYS A 443 40.77 -2.07 2.93
N CYS A 444 39.54 -1.90 2.45
CA CYS A 444 38.74 -0.68 2.57
C CYS A 444 37.88 -0.66 3.84
N MET A 445 37.46 -1.83 4.33
CA MET A 445 36.57 -1.96 5.48
C MET A 445 37.34 -2.35 6.74
N TYR A 446 36.91 -1.80 7.87
CA TYR A 446 37.56 -1.82 9.18
C TYR A 446 36.64 -2.41 10.24
N TYR A 447 37.13 -3.43 10.96
CA TYR A 447 36.38 -4.15 11.97
C TYR A 447 37.09 -4.14 13.32
N CYS A 448 36.36 -3.89 14.40
CA CYS A 448 36.93 -3.94 15.75
C CYS A 448 37.30 -5.38 16.17
N SER A 449 36.77 -6.39 15.50
CA SER A 449 37.02 -7.80 15.80
C SER A 449 36.80 -8.69 14.57
N HIS A 450 37.36 -9.90 14.61
CA HIS A 450 37.12 -10.92 13.58
C HIS A 450 35.65 -11.38 13.54
N THR A 451 34.97 -11.37 14.69
CA THR A 451 33.54 -11.67 14.79
C THR A 451 32.72 -10.67 13.98
N CYS A 452 33.00 -9.38 14.11
CA CYS A 452 32.31 -8.34 13.32
C CYS A 452 32.58 -8.46 11.83
N GLN A 453 33.82 -8.78 11.43
CA GLN A 453 34.13 -9.04 10.02
C GLN A 453 33.36 -10.24 9.47
N ARG A 454 33.30 -11.35 10.22
CA ARG A 454 32.55 -12.55 9.81
C ARG A 454 31.05 -12.29 9.69
N GLN A 455 30.49 -11.49 10.60
CA GLN A 455 29.08 -11.12 10.59
C GLN A 455 28.75 -10.30 9.34
N ASP A 456 29.50 -9.22 9.09
CA ASP A 456 29.32 -8.36 7.92
C ASP A 456 29.58 -9.10 6.60
N TRP A 457 30.45 -10.11 6.61
CA TRP A 457 30.68 -10.97 5.45
C TRP A 457 29.53 -11.96 5.19
N ALA A 458 28.92 -12.51 6.24
CA ALA A 458 27.91 -13.55 6.12
C ALA A 458 26.49 -12.99 5.89
N GLY A 459 26.15 -11.88 6.55
CA GLY A 459 24.81 -11.25 6.45
C GLY A 459 24.82 -9.84 5.87
N GLY A 460 25.98 -9.16 5.86
CA GLY A 460 26.09 -7.77 5.44
C GLY A 460 26.32 -7.58 3.94
N SER A 461 26.55 -6.32 3.55
CA SER A 461 26.80 -5.95 2.14
C SER A 461 28.20 -6.27 1.67
N HIS A 462 29.12 -6.49 2.61
CA HIS A 462 30.53 -6.51 2.29
C HIS A 462 30.86 -7.56 1.25
N ARG A 463 30.27 -8.77 1.33
CA ARG A 463 30.60 -9.85 0.41
C ARG A 463 30.41 -9.45 -1.05
N ASP A 464 29.31 -8.78 -1.35
CA ASP A 464 28.94 -8.34 -2.70
C ASP A 464 29.77 -7.11 -3.13
N GLU A 465 30.05 -6.21 -2.18
CA GLU A 465 30.79 -4.97 -2.43
C GLU A 465 32.31 -5.16 -2.42
N CYS A 466 32.83 -6.26 -1.86
CA CYS A 466 34.26 -6.46 -1.61
C CYS A 466 35.09 -6.35 -2.88
N GLY A 467 34.61 -6.97 -3.96
CA GLY A 467 35.24 -6.94 -5.28
C GLY A 467 35.30 -5.52 -5.85
N MET A 468 34.18 -4.81 -5.82
CA MET A 468 34.08 -3.41 -6.26
C MET A 468 35.02 -2.50 -5.45
N LEU A 469 34.98 -2.59 -4.12
CA LEU A 469 35.82 -1.80 -3.22
C LEU A 469 37.31 -2.09 -3.44
N ARG A 470 37.67 -3.35 -3.73
CA ARG A 470 39.04 -3.73 -4.10
C ARG A 470 39.46 -3.06 -5.40
N ASN A 471 38.60 -3.05 -6.42
CA ASN A 471 38.89 -2.45 -7.72
C ASN A 471 39.03 -0.92 -7.63
N ILE A 472 38.14 -0.25 -6.89
CA ILE A 472 38.23 1.20 -6.61
C ILE A 472 39.58 1.53 -5.95
N ARG A 473 39.98 0.77 -4.91
CA ARG A 473 41.26 0.98 -4.23
C ARG A 473 42.47 0.81 -5.16
N LEU A 474 42.35 -0.07 -6.16
CA LEU A 474 43.42 -0.34 -7.13
C LEU A 474 43.37 0.59 -8.36
N GLY A 475 42.39 1.49 -8.47
CA GLY A 475 42.23 2.39 -9.61
C GLY A 475 41.83 1.68 -10.91
N MET A 476 41.07 0.58 -10.80
CA MET A 476 40.61 -0.22 -11.95
C MET A 476 39.17 0.10 -12.41
N LEU A 477 38.56 1.12 -11.81
CA LEU A 477 37.27 1.73 -12.12
C LEU A 477 37.49 3.24 -12.11
#